data_AF-A0A3M2ADG6-F1
#
_entry.id   AF-A0A3M2ADG6-F1
#
_cell.length_a   1.000
_cell.length_b   1.000
_cell.length_c   1.000
_cell.angle_alpha   90.00
_cell.angle_beta   90.00
_cell.angle_gamma   90.00
#
_symmetry.space_group_name_H-M   'P 1'
#
loop_
_entity.id
_entity.type
_entity.pdbx_description
1 polymer ?
#
loop_
_entity_poly.entity_id
_entity_poly.type
_entity_poly.pdbx_seq_one_letter_code
_entity_poly.pdbx_strand_id
1 'polypeptide(L)'
;MRTIKTKGDKALAFILGLAYGYRKAHIEFVVKDIEEFSQEEHIEDRCYFINRDKGELLETFDERVTHVCVVREMDKKVCVFIYKRKSS
;
A
#
# COMPACT_ATOMS: atom_id res chain seq x y z
N MET A 1 -9.04 -20.62 -9.38
CA MET A 1 -8.79 -19.30 -8.77
C MET A 1 -9.14 -19.39 -7.29
N ARG A 2 -8.21 -19.12 -6.35
CA ARG A 2 -8.52 -19.16 -4.91
C ARG A 2 -9.25 -17.88 -4.51
N THR A 3 -10.44 -18.01 -3.95
CA THR A 3 -11.19 -16.88 -3.40
C THR A 3 -10.51 -16.37 -2.14
N ILE A 4 -9.94 -15.16 -2.17
CA ILE A 4 -9.38 -14.52 -0.97
C ILE A 4 -10.54 -13.90 -0.20
N LYS A 5 -10.92 -14.50 0.93
CA LYS A 5 -11.89 -13.89 1.85
C LYS A 5 -11.16 -12.82 2.66
N THR A 6 -11.44 -11.55 2.39
CA THR A 6 -10.85 -10.42 3.12
C THR A 6 -11.38 -10.30 4.56
N LYS A 7 -12.45 -11.02 4.94
CA LYS A 7 -13.05 -11.05 6.29
C LYS A 7 -13.30 -9.65 6.91
N GLY A 8 -13.51 -8.62 6.08
CA GLY A 8 -13.71 -7.24 6.56
C GLY A 8 -12.41 -6.42 6.72
N ASP A 9 -11.24 -6.99 6.42
CA ASP A 9 -9.98 -6.27 6.32
C ASP A 9 -10.01 -5.32 5.11
N LYS A 10 -10.42 -4.07 5.36
CA LYS A 10 -10.52 -3.02 4.34
C LYS A 10 -9.17 -2.67 3.74
N ALA A 11 -8.08 -2.79 4.50
CA ALA A 11 -6.74 -2.54 4.02
C ALA A 11 -6.29 -3.58 2.99
N LEU A 12 -6.55 -4.87 3.26
CA LEU A 12 -6.28 -5.94 2.30
C LEU A 12 -7.16 -5.81 1.06
N ALA A 13 -8.45 -5.49 1.23
CA ALA A 13 -9.35 -5.24 0.10
C ALA A 13 -8.88 -4.05 -0.76
N PHE A 14 -8.35 -3.00 -0.14
CA PHE A 14 -7.80 -1.83 -0.81
C PHE A 14 -6.55 -2.18 -1.64
N ILE A 15 -5.57 -2.89 -1.07
CA ILE A 15 -4.36 -3.31 -1.79
C ILE A 15 -4.72 -4.22 -2.97
N LEU A 16 -5.67 -5.15 -2.78
CA LEU A 16 -6.18 -5.99 -3.87
C LEU A 16 -6.90 -5.17 -4.95
N GLY A 17 -7.64 -4.13 -4.55
CA GLY A 17 -8.29 -3.19 -5.46
C GLY A 17 -7.28 -2.44 -6.32
N LEU A 18 -6.18 -1.97 -5.73
CA LEU A 18 -5.08 -1.34 -6.47
C LEU A 18 -4.47 -2.33 -7.47
N ALA A 19 -4.10 -3.54 -7.02
CA ALA A 19 -3.53 -4.56 -7.89
C ALA A 19 -4.48 -4.92 -9.06
N TYR A 20 -5.79 -4.98 -8.81
CA TYR A 20 -6.79 -5.24 -9.84
C TYR A 20 -6.96 -4.06 -10.80
N GLY A 21 -6.94 -2.82 -10.30
CA GLY A 21 -7.04 -1.60 -11.12
C GLY A 21 -5.92 -1.52 -12.16
N TYR A 22 -4.71 -1.93 -11.80
CA TYR A 22 -3.54 -1.94 -12.68
C TYR A 22 -3.31 -3.29 -13.39
N ARG A 23 -4.29 -4.18 -13.47
CA ARG A 23 -4.15 -5.53 -14.05
C ARG A 23 -3.60 -5.61 -15.48
N LYS A 24 -3.63 -4.50 -16.23
CA LYS A 24 -3.09 -4.41 -17.60
C LYS A 24 -1.65 -3.86 -17.67
N ALA A 25 -1.14 -3.34 -16.55
CA ALA A 25 0.22 -2.84 -16.42
C ALA A 25 1.14 -3.91 -15.80
N HIS A 26 2.45 -3.80 -16.02
CA HIS A 26 3.41 -4.62 -15.29
C HIS A 26 3.53 -4.11 -13.85
N ILE A 27 2.96 -4.84 -12.89
CA ILE A 27 3.00 -4.45 -11.48
C ILE A 27 4.22 -5.06 -10.80
N GLU A 28 5.03 -4.23 -10.14
CA GLU A 28 6.06 -4.66 -9.21
C GLU A 28 5.65 -4.32 -7.78
N PHE A 29 5.86 -5.26 -6.86
CA PHE A 29 5.64 -5.04 -5.44
C PHE A 29 6.98 -4.97 -4.72
N VAL A 30 7.20 -3.87 -3.99
CA VAL A 30 8.40 -3.67 -3.17
C VAL A 30 7.95 -3.54 -1.72
N VAL A 31 8.47 -4.39 -0.84
CA VAL A 31 8.15 -4.34 0.59
C VAL A 31 9.35 -3.80 1.34
N LYS A 32 9.16 -2.74 2.13
CA LYS A 32 10.19 -2.05 2.93
C LYS A 32 9.72 -1.91 4.38
N ASP A 33 10.65 -1.61 5.28
CA ASP A 33 10.31 -1.24 6.66
C ASP A 33 9.60 0.11 6.70
N ILE A 34 8.65 0.31 7.62
CA ILE A 34 7.95 1.59 7.74
C ILE A 34 8.88 2.74 8.13
N GLU A 35 9.98 2.43 8.82
CA GLU A 35 11.01 3.41 9.18
C GLU A 35 11.78 3.93 7.96
N GLU A 36 11.74 3.21 6.84
CA GLU A 36 12.35 3.64 5.56
C GLU A 36 11.40 4.54 4.75
N PHE A 37 10.18 4.81 5.22
CA PHE A 37 9.23 5.66 4.49
C PHE A 37 9.68 7.12 4.53
N SER A 38 9.82 7.72 3.35
CA SER A 38 10.03 9.16 3.18
C SER A 38 8.90 9.74 2.34
N GLN A 39 8.19 10.71 2.90
CA GLN A 39 7.15 11.44 2.15
C GLN A 39 7.76 12.32 1.05
N GLU A 40 9.00 12.79 1.23
CA GLU A 40 9.72 13.58 0.23
C GLU A 40 10.09 12.75 -1.00
N GLU A 41 10.51 11.48 -0.83
CA GLU A 41 10.80 10.55 -1.94
C GLU A 41 9.56 10.29 -2.81
N HIS A 42 8.38 10.41 -2.20
CA HIS A 42 7.10 10.05 -2.78
C HIS A 42 6.19 11.25 -3.05
N ILE A 43 6.75 12.44 -3.20
CA ILE A 43 5.97 13.69 -3.36
C ILE A 43 5.08 13.70 -4.62
N GLU A 44 5.51 13.03 -5.70
CA GLU A 44 4.74 12.89 -6.94
C GLU A 44 3.91 11.60 -6.99
N ASP A 45 4.06 10.72 -5.99
CA ASP A 45 3.40 9.43 -5.95
C ASP A 45 2.09 9.48 -5.16
N ARG A 46 1.19 8.52 -5.41
CA ARG A 46 -0.02 8.37 -4.60
C ARG A 46 0.30 7.58 -3.33
N CYS A 47 0.30 8.27 -2.19
CA CYS A 47 0.46 7.66 -0.88
C CYS A 47 -0.89 7.35 -0.23
N TYR A 48 -0.97 6.19 0.42
CA TYR A 48 -2.11 5.75 1.23
C TYR A 48 -1.62 5.33 2.60
N PHE A 49 -2.09 6.02 3.64
CA PHE A 49 -1.74 5.74 5.02
C PHE A 49 -2.79 4.82 5.64
N ILE A 50 -2.35 3.71 6.23
CA ILE A 50 -3.25 2.63 6.60
C ILE A 50 -3.00 2.21 8.05
N ASN A 51 -4.07 2.19 8.84
CA ASN A 51 -4.11 1.46 10.10
C ASN A 51 -4.78 0.10 9.85
N ARG A 52 -3.97 -0.96 9.71
CA ARG A 52 -4.45 -2.31 9.43
C ARG A 52 -5.13 -2.95 10.63
N ASP A 53 -4.68 -2.61 11.84
CA ASP A 53 -5.23 -3.16 13.08
C ASP A 53 -6.70 -2.72 13.27
N LYS A 54 -7.02 -1.49 12.86
CA LYS A 54 -8.39 -0.94 12.85
C LYS A 54 -9.11 -1.07 11.51
N GLY A 55 -8.39 -1.41 10.44
CA GLY A 55 -8.92 -1.48 9.07
C GLY A 55 -9.33 -0.10 8.52
N GLU A 56 -8.55 0.94 8.82
CA GLU A 56 -8.86 2.34 8.48
C GLU A 56 -7.83 2.94 7.51
N LEU A 57 -8.29 3.88 6.68
CA LEU A 57 -7.43 4.77 5.90
C LEU A 57 -7.29 6.09 6.66
N LEU A 58 -6.07 6.60 6.70
CA LEU A 58 -5.70 7.85 7.37
C LEU A 58 -5.34 8.90 6.31
N GLU A 59 -5.62 10.17 6.61
CA GLU A 59 -5.34 11.28 5.70
C GLU A 59 -3.86 11.70 5.75
N THR A 60 -3.18 11.47 6.87
CA THR A 60 -1.81 11.91 7.12
C THR A 60 -0.96 10.80 7.70
N PHE A 61 0.37 10.90 7.51
CA PHE A 61 1.32 10.01 8.16
C PHE A 61 1.47 10.39 9.64
N ASP A 62 1.07 9.48 10.53
CA ASP A 62 1.21 9.64 11.98
C ASP A 62 1.48 8.29 12.68
N GLU A 63 1.60 8.32 14.01
CA GLU A 63 1.88 7.17 14.86
C GLU A 63 0.88 6.00 14.79
N ARG A 64 -0.34 6.26 14.30
CA ARG A 64 -1.39 5.25 14.11
C ARG A 64 -1.21 4.49 12.81
N VAL A 65 -0.34 4.97 11.91
CA VAL A 65 -0.06 4.32 10.64
C VAL A 65 0.74 3.06 10.90
N THR A 66 0.18 1.94 10.44
CA THR A 66 0.82 0.62 10.53
C THR A 66 1.45 0.21 9.20
N HIS A 67 0.90 0.72 8.10
CA HIS A 67 1.34 0.44 6.74
C HIS A 67 1.20 1.72 5.91
N VAL A 68 2.16 1.96 5.00
CA VAL A 68 2.01 2.94 3.92
C VAL A 68 2.03 2.18 2.61
N CYS A 69 1.03 2.39 1.78
CA CYS A 69 1.03 1.89 0.41
C CYS A 69 1.27 3.07 -0.51
N VAL A 70 2.33 3.01 -1.32
CA VAL A 70 2.63 4.04 -2.31
C VAL A 70 2.49 3.43 -3.70
N VAL A 71 1.75 4.11 -4.56
CA VAL A 71 1.60 3.74 -5.97
C VAL A 71 2.35 4.75 -6.82
N ARG A 72 3.43 4.26 -7.44
CA ARG A 72 4.21 4.99 -8.44
C ARG A 72 3.83 4.50 -9.83
N GLU A 73 3.19 5.36 -10.60
CA GLU A 73 2.83 5.10 -12.00
C GLU A 73 3.97 5.54 -12.92
N MET A 74 4.48 4.60 -13.72
CA MET A 74 5.42 4.84 -14.81
C MET A 74 4.79 4.34 -16.10
N ASP A 75 5.19 4.89 -17.24
CA ASP A 75 4.57 4.70 -18.56
C ASP A 75 3.99 3.28 -18.84
N LYS A 76 4.75 2.22 -18.53
CA LYS A 76 4.33 0.81 -18.71
C LYS A 76 4.41 -0.05 -17.46
N LYS A 77 4.70 0.57 -16.31
CA LYS A 77 5.05 -0.14 -15.07
C LYS A 77 4.42 0.57 -13.88
N VAL A 78 3.82 -0.18 -12.98
CA VAL A 78 3.31 0.34 -11.72
C VAL A 78 4.11 -0.28 -10.61
N CYS A 79 4.80 0.54 -9.81
CA CYS A 79 5.48 0.07 -8.62
C CYS A 79 4.61 0.35 -7.41
N VAL A 80 4.26 -0.70 -6.68
CA VAL A 80 3.54 -0.61 -5.41
C VAL A 80 4.54 -0.84 -4.29
N PHE A 81 4.89 0.23 -3.58
CA PHE A 81 5.68 0.13 -2.36
C PHE A 81 4.74 -0.13 -1.18
N ILE A 82 5.09 -1.12 -0.36
CA ILE A 82 4.39 -1.43 0.88
C ILE A 82 5.41 -1.28 2.01
N TYR A 83 5.31 -0.16 2.70
CA TYR A 83 6.04 0.13 3.93
C TYR A 83 5.25 -0.43 5.10
N LYS A 84 5.86 -1.27 5.94
CA LYS A 84 5.21 -1.82 7.13
C LYS A 84 6.24 -2.16 8.18
N ARG A 85 5.85 -2.16 9.45
CA ARG A 85 6.71 -2.73 10.49
C ARG A 85 6.97 -4.19 10.19
N LYS A 86 8.23 -4.63 10.29
CA LYS A 86 8.53 -6.07 10.31
C LYS A 86 7.74 -6.69 11.45
N SER A 87 6.90 -7.67 11.12
CA SER A 87 6.26 -8.49 12.15
C SER A 87 7.38 -9.13 12.97
N SER A 88 7.46 -8.78 14.26
CA SER A 88 8.25 -9.54 15.24
C SER A 88 7.73 -10.97 15.33
#